data_AF-A0A6A5H1E2-F1
#
_entry.id   AF-A0A6A5H1E2-F1
#
_cell.length_a   1.000
_cell.length_b   1.000
_cell.length_c   1.000
_cell.angle_alpha   90.00
_cell.angle_beta   90.00
_cell.angle_gamma   90.00
#
_symmetry.space_group_name_H-M   'P 1'
#
loop_
_entity.id
_entity.type
_entity.pdbx_description
1 polymer ?
#
loop_
_entity_poly.entity_id
_entity_poly.type
_entity_poly.pdbx_seq_one_letter_code
_entity_poly.pdbx_strand_id
1 'polypeptide(L)'
;MILHTRRLPHQAEWYMFAFDNNYIFVERLVKELSKFDAHLPIYTILRDSNTDIPHKPVLILSRFALNTFYDMQEENCSENAESVEEWLTTCMSIPPITISTDKKRKSRIFAVKRHFQVDEMKSMPVGYHDDKEYIHSHSNSLLSFTNLTVDDLKLLSVFVEKVEGGSRRNNRKTTANYF
;
A
#
# COMPACT_ATOMS: atom_id res chain seq x y z
N MET A 1 -24.45 -28.21 -12.00
CA MET A 1 -23.85 -27.85 -10.72
C MET A 1 -22.34 -28.00 -10.85
N ILE A 2 -21.65 -26.91 -11.15
CA ILE A 2 -20.20 -26.93 -11.37
C ILE A 2 -19.53 -26.48 -10.07
N LEU A 3 -19.01 -27.45 -9.31
CA LEU A 3 -18.04 -27.19 -8.25
C LEU A 3 -16.71 -26.81 -8.91
N HIS A 4 -16.61 -25.59 -9.44
CA HIS A 4 -15.32 -25.04 -9.83
C HIS A 4 -14.55 -24.76 -8.55
N THR A 5 -13.61 -25.68 -8.24
CA THR A 5 -12.42 -25.50 -7.41
C THR A 5 -12.34 -24.15 -6.69
N ARG A 6 -12.94 -24.08 -5.48
CA ARG A 6 -12.78 -22.97 -4.51
C ARG A 6 -11.36 -22.88 -3.94
N ARG A 7 -10.33 -23.28 -4.70
CA ARG A 7 -8.95 -23.20 -4.25
C ARG A 7 -8.26 -22.12 -5.05
N LEU A 8 -7.83 -21.09 -4.33
CA LEU A 8 -7.03 -20.02 -4.88
C LEU A 8 -5.77 -20.58 -5.56
N PRO A 9 -5.19 -19.84 -6.53
CA PRO A 9 -3.95 -20.25 -7.18
C PRO A 9 -2.88 -20.58 -6.14
N HIS A 10 -2.40 -21.83 -6.14
CA HIS A 10 -1.42 -22.30 -5.15
C HIS A 10 -0.12 -21.47 -5.12
N GLN A 11 0.18 -20.76 -6.20
CA GLN A 11 1.38 -19.96 -6.40
C GLN A 11 1.35 -18.61 -5.66
N ALA A 12 0.18 -18.10 -5.27
CA ALA A 12 0.07 -16.81 -4.60
C ALA A 12 -0.02 -16.99 -3.07
N GLU A 13 0.95 -16.40 -2.36
CA GLU A 13 1.04 -16.41 -0.89
C GLU A 13 0.21 -15.30 -0.23
N TRP A 14 0.02 -14.18 -0.92
CA TRP A 14 -0.65 -13.00 -0.41
C TRP A 14 -1.68 -12.48 -1.43
N TYR A 15 -2.80 -11.99 -0.93
CA TYR A 15 -3.91 -11.45 -1.72
C TYR A 15 -4.20 -10.03 -1.25
N MET A 16 -4.28 -9.10 -2.19
CA MET A 16 -4.48 -7.69 -1.92
C MET A 16 -5.78 -7.20 -2.56
N PHE A 17 -6.63 -6.58 -1.75
CA PHE A 17 -7.89 -5.97 -2.13
C PHE A 17 -7.73 -4.45 -1.96
N ALA A 18 -7.61 -3.75 -3.07
CA ALA A 18 -7.40 -2.31 -3.11
C ALA A 18 -8.45 -1.65 -4.01
N PHE A 19 -8.74 -0.38 -3.74
CA PHE A 19 -9.53 0.44 -4.65
C PHE A 19 -8.64 1.03 -5.74
N ASP A 20 -9.23 1.43 -6.85
CA ASP A 20 -8.57 2.01 -8.02
C ASP A 20 -7.88 3.36 -7.77
N ASN A 21 -8.13 4.00 -6.62
CA ASN A 21 -7.52 5.24 -6.18
C ASN A 21 -6.30 5.05 -5.25
N ASN A 22 -5.60 3.91 -5.36
CA ASN A 22 -4.42 3.58 -4.55
C ASN A 22 -3.20 3.36 -5.44
N TYR A 23 -2.03 3.80 -4.98
CA TYR A 23 -0.75 3.47 -5.58
C TYR A 23 0.12 2.76 -4.55
N ILE A 24 0.62 1.57 -4.91
CA ILE A 24 1.35 0.68 -4.01
C ILE A 24 2.81 0.59 -4.42
N PHE A 25 3.73 0.77 -3.47
CA PHE A 25 5.15 0.48 -3.66
C PHE A 25 5.39 -1.03 -3.52
N VAL A 26 5.10 -1.78 -4.58
CA VAL A 26 5.02 -3.25 -4.58
C VAL A 26 6.29 -3.89 -4.01
N GLU A 27 7.49 -3.48 -4.44
CA GLU A 27 8.76 -4.08 -3.96
C GLU A 27 8.93 -3.94 -2.44
N ARG A 28 8.54 -2.78 -1.90
CA ARG A 28 8.63 -2.51 -0.46
C ARG A 28 7.58 -3.28 0.30
N LEU A 29 6.37 -3.34 -0.23
CA LEU A 29 5.29 -4.13 0.35
C LEU A 29 5.66 -5.62 0.42
N VAL A 30 6.19 -6.19 -0.67
CA VAL A 30 6.66 -7.58 -0.71
C VAL A 30 7.74 -7.83 0.35
N LYS A 31 8.71 -6.92 0.49
CA LYS A 31 9.75 -7.02 1.52
C LYS A 31 9.20 -6.95 2.96
N GLU A 32 8.11 -6.25 3.18
CA GLU A 32 7.43 -6.24 4.49
C GLU A 32 6.68 -7.53 4.74
N LEU A 33 5.91 -8.00 3.75
CA LEU A 33 5.11 -9.22 3.85
C LEU A 33 5.99 -10.48 3.96
N SER A 34 7.17 -10.50 3.35
CA SER A 34 8.11 -11.63 3.42
C SER A 34 8.68 -11.91 4.82
N LYS A 35 8.41 -11.02 5.79
CA LYS A 35 8.78 -11.22 7.20
C LYS A 35 7.81 -12.13 7.95
N PHE A 36 6.66 -12.42 7.34
CA PHE A 36 5.58 -13.18 7.94
C PHE A 36 5.37 -14.49 7.17
N ASP A 37 4.99 -15.54 7.90
CA ASP A 37 4.64 -16.81 7.29
C ASP A 37 3.21 -16.74 6.71
N ALA A 38 3.09 -16.77 5.38
CA ALA A 38 1.83 -16.73 4.67
C ALA A 38 0.95 -17.99 4.86
N HIS A 39 1.50 -19.06 5.46
CA HIS A 39 0.75 -20.24 5.86
C HIS A 39 -0.04 -20.06 7.16
N LEU A 40 0.23 -18.99 7.92
CA LEU A 40 -0.58 -18.63 9.07
C LEU A 40 -1.76 -17.76 8.64
N PRO A 41 -2.93 -17.85 9.31
CA PRO A 41 -4.03 -16.92 9.07
C PRO A 41 -3.59 -15.55 9.58
N ILE A 42 -3.26 -14.65 8.66
CA ILE A 42 -2.79 -13.31 8.96
C ILE A 42 -3.45 -12.34 7.99
N TYR A 43 -3.86 -11.18 8.50
CA TYR A 43 -4.28 -10.06 7.66
C TYR A 43 -3.63 -8.75 8.10
N THR A 44 -3.58 -7.79 7.19
CA THR A 44 -3.22 -6.41 7.50
C THR A 44 -4.06 -5.44 6.72
N ILE A 45 -4.25 -4.25 7.29
CA ILE A 45 -4.99 -3.17 6.65
C ILE A 45 -4.04 -1.99 6.49
N LEU A 46 -3.83 -1.60 5.24
CA LEU A 46 -3.09 -0.39 4.91
C LEU A 46 -4.07 0.78 4.92
N ARG A 47 -3.92 1.64 5.93
CA ARG A 47 -4.62 2.92 6.06
C ARG A 47 -3.72 3.94 6.71
N ASP A 48 -3.95 5.20 6.38
CA ASP A 48 -3.34 6.32 7.06
C ASP A 48 -4.16 6.62 8.33
N SER A 49 -3.61 6.33 9.50
CA SER A 49 -4.28 6.57 10.78
C SER A 49 -4.28 8.03 11.21
N ASN A 50 -3.54 8.90 10.50
CA ASN A 50 -3.27 10.27 10.92
C ASN A 50 -3.97 11.32 10.03
N THR A 51 -4.94 10.90 9.22
CA THR A 51 -5.67 11.77 8.30
C THR A 51 -7.15 11.80 8.65
N ASP A 52 -7.73 12.99 8.61
CA ASP A 52 -9.18 13.20 8.74
C ASP A 52 -9.91 12.98 7.40
N ILE A 53 -9.16 12.71 6.33
CA ILE A 53 -9.73 12.50 5.00
C ILE A 53 -10.26 11.07 4.89
N PRO A 54 -11.55 10.89 4.53
CA PRO A 54 -12.09 9.59 4.20
C PRO A 54 -11.30 8.99 3.04
N HIS A 55 -10.56 7.92 3.30
CA HIS A 55 -9.86 7.17 2.28
C HIS A 55 -10.15 5.69 2.49
N LYS A 56 -10.26 4.98 1.38
CA LYS A 56 -10.60 3.57 1.42
C LYS A 56 -9.34 2.76 1.74
N PRO A 57 -9.39 1.84 2.72
CA PRO A 57 -8.24 1.06 3.10
C PRO A 57 -7.89 0.00 2.03
N VAL A 58 -6.65 -0.49 2.07
CA VAL A 58 -6.24 -1.69 1.33
C VAL A 58 -6.17 -2.86 2.29
N LEU A 59 -6.92 -3.93 2.01
CA LEU A 59 -6.90 -5.15 2.79
C LEU A 59 -5.92 -6.14 2.16
N ILE A 60 -5.03 -6.71 2.96
CA ILE A 60 -4.11 -7.76 2.54
C ILE A 60 -4.31 -8.98 3.42
N LEU A 61 -4.51 -10.13 2.78
CA LEU A 61 -4.74 -11.41 3.42
C LEU A 61 -3.64 -12.39 3.02
N SER A 62 -3.14 -13.17 3.97
CA SER A 62 -2.36 -14.36 3.64
C SER A 62 -3.26 -15.37 2.92
N ARG A 63 -2.66 -16.28 2.15
CA ARG A 63 -3.40 -17.37 1.50
C ARG A 63 -4.22 -18.17 2.51
N PHE A 64 -3.65 -18.46 3.68
CA PHE A 64 -4.37 -19.23 4.69
C PHE A 64 -5.54 -18.45 5.27
N ALA A 65 -5.40 -17.14 5.52
CA ALA A 65 -6.50 -16.30 5.95
C ALA A 65 -7.64 -16.26 4.91
N LEU A 66 -7.31 -16.16 3.63
CA LEU A 66 -8.32 -16.14 2.58
C LEU A 66 -8.99 -17.52 2.36
N ASN A 67 -8.25 -18.61 2.54
CA ASN A 67 -8.87 -19.96 2.56
C ASN A 67 -9.82 -20.11 3.76
N THR A 68 -9.40 -19.68 4.95
CA THR A 68 -10.26 -19.65 6.14
C THR A 68 -11.53 -18.86 5.87
N PHE A 69 -11.43 -17.71 5.20
CA PHE A 69 -12.58 -16.92 4.77
C PHE A 69 -13.53 -17.70 3.83
N TYR A 70 -13.01 -18.43 2.83
CA TYR A 70 -13.84 -19.22 1.92
C TYR A 70 -14.48 -20.46 2.55
N ASP A 71 -13.84 -21.02 3.57
CA ASP A 71 -14.32 -22.20 4.29
C ASP A 71 -15.34 -21.83 5.38
N MET A 72 -15.40 -20.57 5.80
CA MET A 72 -16.44 -20.06 6.69
C MET A 72 -17.79 -20.03 5.97
N GLN A 73 -18.81 -20.61 6.61
CA GLN A 73 -20.20 -20.37 6.21
C GLN A 73 -20.61 -18.99 6.71
N GLU A 74 -21.35 -18.23 5.90
CA GLU A 74 -21.74 -16.82 6.12
C GLU A 74 -22.43 -16.56 7.49
N GLU A 75 -22.85 -17.60 8.19
CA GLU A 75 -23.66 -17.56 9.42
C GLU A 75 -22.99 -16.88 10.65
N ASN A 76 -21.66 -16.70 10.67
CA ASN A 76 -20.93 -16.14 11.82
C ASN A 76 -20.50 -14.67 11.67
N CYS A 77 -20.77 -14.05 10.52
CA CYS A 77 -20.25 -12.72 10.22
C CYS A 77 -21.35 -11.67 10.45
N SER A 78 -21.09 -10.72 11.35
CA SER A 78 -22.06 -9.67 11.68
C SER A 78 -22.32 -8.77 10.48
N GLU A 79 -23.56 -8.74 9.98
CA GLU A 79 -23.99 -7.75 8.97
C GLU A 79 -23.97 -6.31 9.51
N ASN A 80 -23.91 -6.15 10.83
CA ASN A 80 -23.98 -4.86 11.53
C ASN A 80 -22.61 -4.29 11.91
N ALA A 81 -21.50 -4.85 11.40
CA ALA A 81 -20.17 -4.34 11.73
C ALA A 81 -19.98 -2.90 11.20
N GLU A 82 -19.49 -2.00 12.05
CA GLU A 82 -19.29 -0.59 11.72
C GLU A 82 -17.97 -0.35 10.96
N SER A 83 -17.06 -1.33 11.00
CA SER A 83 -15.75 -1.27 10.32
C SER A 83 -15.31 -2.62 9.76
N VAL A 84 -14.43 -2.58 8.76
CA VAL A 84 -13.80 -3.78 8.19
C VAL A 84 -12.97 -4.51 9.25
N GLU A 85 -12.29 -3.80 10.14
CA GLU A 85 -11.54 -4.40 11.27
C GLU A 85 -12.44 -5.22 12.20
N GLU A 86 -13.54 -4.61 12.63
CA GLU A 86 -14.52 -5.25 13.50
C GLU A 86 -15.12 -6.47 12.82
N TRP A 87 -15.50 -6.33 11.55
CA TRP A 87 -16.02 -7.43 10.75
C TRP A 87 -15.00 -8.56 10.63
N LEU A 88 -13.75 -8.29 10.25
CA LEU A 88 -12.72 -9.33 10.09
C LEU A 88 -12.38 -10.01 11.43
N THR A 89 -12.37 -9.25 12.53
CA THR A 89 -12.09 -9.78 13.87
C THR A 89 -13.22 -10.70 14.33
N THR A 90 -14.47 -10.27 14.18
CA THR A 90 -15.66 -11.04 14.61
C THR A 90 -15.94 -12.24 13.70
N CYS A 91 -15.88 -12.03 12.39
CA CYS A 91 -16.15 -13.05 11.37
C CYS A 91 -15.05 -14.12 11.34
N MET A 92 -13.78 -13.72 11.37
CA MET A 92 -12.68 -14.65 11.11
C MET A 92 -11.86 -15.06 12.34
N SER A 93 -11.90 -14.30 13.45
CA SER A 93 -11.02 -14.51 14.61
C SER A 93 -9.52 -14.56 14.25
N ILE A 94 -9.14 -13.93 13.13
CA ILE A 94 -7.76 -13.88 12.65
C ILE A 94 -7.06 -12.68 13.30
N PRO A 95 -5.82 -12.80 13.78
CA PRO A 95 -5.10 -11.66 14.34
C PRO A 95 -4.62 -10.70 13.23
N PRO A 96 -4.84 -9.38 13.36
CA PRO A 96 -4.21 -8.40 12.49
C PRO A 96 -2.71 -8.28 12.77
N ILE A 97 -1.92 -8.02 11.71
CA ILE A 97 -0.58 -7.47 11.82
C ILE A 97 -0.56 -6.01 11.37
N THR A 98 0.35 -5.22 11.94
CA THR A 98 0.50 -3.81 11.62
C THR A 98 1.78 -3.58 10.83
N ILE A 99 1.64 -3.26 9.54
CA ILE A 99 2.76 -2.79 8.69
C ILE A 99 2.54 -1.38 8.16
N SER A 100 1.37 -0.80 8.41
CA SER A 100 0.98 0.56 8.01
C SER A 100 1.66 1.65 8.84
N THR A 101 2.32 1.31 9.95
CA THR A 101 3.11 2.23 10.76
C THR A 101 4.56 1.75 10.87
N ASP A 102 5.50 2.70 10.97
CA ASP A 102 6.91 2.41 11.17
C ASP A 102 7.28 2.28 12.65
N LYS A 103 8.55 1.96 12.92
CA LYS A 103 9.08 1.82 14.30
C LYS A 103 8.99 3.11 15.13
N LYS A 104 8.84 4.27 14.48
CA LYS A 104 8.67 5.59 15.10
C LYS A 104 7.19 5.99 15.21
N ARG A 105 6.27 5.04 15.01
CA ARG A 105 4.80 5.23 15.02
C ARG A 105 4.31 6.19 13.95
N LYS A 106 5.07 6.35 12.86
CA LYS A 106 4.66 7.20 11.74
C LYS A 106 3.94 6.37 10.70
N SER A 107 2.89 6.94 10.10
CA SER A 107 2.18 6.27 9.03
C SER A 107 3.12 6.04 7.83
N ARG A 108 3.01 4.86 7.25
CA ARG A 108 3.68 4.43 6.01
C ARG A 108 2.71 4.47 4.83
N ILE A 109 1.49 4.93 5.09
CA ILE A 109 0.42 5.15 4.13
C ILE A 109 0.15 6.64 4.12
N PHE A 110 0.15 7.24 2.95
CA PHE A 110 -0.10 8.67 2.83
C PHE A 110 -1.39 8.90 2.03
N ALA A 111 -2.41 9.43 2.69
CA ALA A 111 -3.60 9.90 1.99
C ALA A 111 -3.32 11.27 1.38
N VAL A 112 -3.38 11.36 0.05
CA VAL A 112 -3.17 12.61 -0.66
C VAL A 112 -4.31 13.58 -0.31
N LYS A 113 -3.95 14.71 0.30
CA LYS A 113 -4.90 15.74 0.74
C LYS A 113 -5.22 16.75 -0.36
N ARG A 114 -4.20 17.10 -1.14
CA ARG A 114 -4.29 18.05 -2.26
C ARG A 114 -3.89 17.34 -3.54
N HIS A 115 -4.79 17.31 -4.51
CA HIS A 115 -4.56 16.71 -5.83
C HIS A 115 -3.75 17.65 -6.72
N PHE A 116 -2.89 17.09 -7.56
CA PHE A 116 -2.02 17.85 -8.45
C PHE A 116 -2.80 18.41 -9.63
N GLN A 117 -2.64 19.70 -9.94
CA GLN A 117 -3.11 20.22 -11.22
C GLN A 117 -2.07 19.96 -12.32
N VAL A 118 -2.53 19.61 -13.52
CA VAL A 118 -1.67 19.26 -14.66
C VAL A 118 -0.65 20.36 -15.00
N ASP A 119 -1.04 21.63 -14.84
CA ASP A 119 -0.17 22.77 -15.16
C ASP A 119 0.76 23.19 -14.01
N GLU A 120 0.44 22.83 -12.76
CA GLU A 120 1.34 23.02 -11.62
C GLU A 120 2.62 22.20 -11.83
N MET A 121 2.53 20.95 -12.32
CA MET A 121 3.71 20.11 -12.51
C MET A 121 4.67 20.56 -13.61
N LYS A 122 4.18 21.31 -14.62
CA LYS A 122 5.02 21.90 -15.68
C LYS A 122 5.82 23.10 -15.19
N SER A 123 5.28 23.83 -14.21
CA SER A 123 5.82 25.07 -13.66
C SER A 123 6.48 24.89 -12.29
N MET A 124 6.43 23.66 -11.73
CA MET A 124 6.91 23.35 -10.40
C MET A 124 8.38 23.77 -10.21
N PRO A 125 8.65 24.74 -9.32
CA PRO A 125 10.01 25.02 -8.88
C PRO A 125 10.58 23.78 -8.18
N VAL A 126 11.89 23.72 -8.03
CA VAL A 126 12.64 22.64 -7.33
C VAL A 126 12.15 22.42 -5.86
N GLY A 127 11.27 23.28 -5.35
CA GLY A 127 10.54 23.14 -4.07
C GLY A 127 9.03 23.02 -4.27
N TYR A 128 8.50 21.80 -4.35
CA TYR A 128 7.13 21.52 -3.91
C TYR A 128 7.10 21.68 -2.39
N HIS A 129 6.19 22.46 -1.79
CA HIS A 129 6.25 22.75 -0.35
C HIS A 129 5.14 22.12 0.47
N ASP A 130 4.06 21.66 -0.17
CA ASP A 130 2.96 21.00 0.53
C ASP A 130 3.30 19.51 0.69
N ASP A 131 3.34 19.02 1.93
CA ASP A 131 3.65 17.63 2.31
C ASP A 131 5.01 17.08 1.83
N LYS A 132 5.83 17.86 1.12
CA LYS A 132 7.19 17.47 0.67
C LYS A 132 8.07 17.04 1.84
N GLU A 133 8.03 17.75 2.97
CA GLU A 133 8.79 17.35 4.15
C GLU A 133 8.34 16.00 4.69
N TYR A 134 7.03 15.73 4.69
CA TYR A 134 6.50 14.43 5.09
C TYR A 134 6.96 13.34 4.12
N ILE A 135 6.78 13.54 2.82
CA ILE A 135 7.07 12.49 1.84
C ILE A 135 8.59 12.29 1.70
N HIS A 136 9.43 13.33 1.77
CA HIS A 136 10.90 13.15 1.78
C HIS A 136 11.42 12.49 3.06
N SER A 137 10.88 12.84 4.24
CA SER A 137 11.34 12.24 5.49
C SER A 137 10.88 10.79 5.66
N HIS A 138 9.88 10.35 4.90
CA HIS A 138 9.32 8.99 4.93
C HIS A 138 9.44 8.25 3.59
N SER A 139 10.14 8.81 2.61
CA SER A 139 10.15 8.30 1.23
C SER A 139 10.68 6.89 1.14
N ASN A 140 11.53 6.45 2.07
CA ASN A 140 12.12 5.10 2.07
C ASN A 140 11.27 4.05 2.80
N SER A 141 10.32 4.46 3.64
CA SER A 141 9.45 3.55 4.41
C SER A 141 8.02 3.51 3.89
N LEU A 142 7.62 4.46 3.04
CA LEU A 142 6.29 4.56 2.45
C LEU A 142 5.92 3.29 1.65
N LEU A 143 4.71 2.79 1.88
CA LEU A 143 4.14 1.59 1.28
C LEU A 143 3.03 1.90 0.28
N SER A 144 2.29 2.99 0.49
CA SER A 144 1.17 3.34 -0.37
C SER A 144 0.86 4.83 -0.36
N PHE A 145 0.38 5.33 -1.49
CA PHE A 145 -0.47 6.51 -1.56
C PHE A 145 -1.93 6.09 -1.70
N THR A 146 -2.84 6.82 -1.06
CA THR A 146 -4.28 6.59 -1.14
C THR A 146 -5.00 7.90 -1.47
N ASN A 147 -6.28 7.80 -1.83
CA ASN A 147 -7.09 8.96 -2.26
C ASN A 147 -6.49 9.65 -3.50
N LEU A 148 -6.11 8.89 -4.52
CA LEU A 148 -5.59 9.45 -5.77
C LEU A 148 -6.71 9.69 -6.79
N THR A 149 -6.63 10.80 -7.52
CA THR A 149 -7.40 10.99 -8.75
C THR A 149 -6.71 10.30 -9.92
N VAL A 150 -7.43 10.17 -11.04
CA VAL A 150 -6.86 9.64 -12.30
C VAL A 150 -5.67 10.49 -12.77
N ASP A 151 -5.70 11.80 -12.56
CA ASP A 151 -4.60 12.68 -12.96
C ASP A 151 -3.42 12.57 -12.00
N ASP A 152 -3.66 12.40 -10.69
CA ASP A 152 -2.58 12.10 -9.74
C ASP A 152 -1.85 10.80 -10.13
N LEU A 153 -2.58 9.75 -10.52
CA LEU A 153 -1.99 8.47 -10.94
C LEU A 153 -1.05 8.62 -12.15
N LYS A 154 -1.43 9.44 -13.14
CA LYS A 154 -0.57 9.73 -14.32
C LYS A 154 0.71 10.44 -13.92
N LEU A 155 0.62 11.28 -12.91
CA LEU A 155 1.68 12.17 -12.45
C LEU A 155 2.54 11.57 -11.34
N LEU A 156 2.05 10.52 -10.68
CA LEU A 156 2.63 9.95 -9.48
C LEU A 156 4.03 9.37 -9.71
N SER A 157 4.26 8.75 -10.86
CA SER A 157 5.58 8.20 -11.21
C SER A 157 6.65 9.30 -11.27
N VAL A 158 6.31 10.43 -11.88
CA VAL A 158 7.16 11.63 -11.95
C VAL A 158 7.36 12.24 -10.57
N PHE A 159 6.30 12.27 -9.75
CA PHE A 159 6.37 12.75 -8.37
C PHE A 159 7.28 11.88 -7.50
N VAL A 160 7.08 10.56 -7.52
CA VAL A 160 7.90 9.58 -6.81
C VAL A 160 9.36 9.68 -7.24
N GLU A 161 9.64 9.73 -8.54
CA GLU A 161 11.01 9.87 -9.05
C GLU A 161 11.67 11.14 -8.51
N LYS A 162 10.97 12.29 -8.52
CA LYS A 162 11.51 13.54 -7.99
C LYS A 162 11.74 13.51 -6.47
N VAL A 163 10.82 12.90 -5.71
CA VAL A 163 10.87 12.87 -4.24
C VAL A 163 11.89 11.85 -3.72
N GLU A 164 12.08 10.74 -4.42
CA GLU A 164 13.16 9.77 -4.13
C GLU A 164 14.55 10.30 -4.52
N GLY A 165 14.64 11.51 -5.09
CA GLY A 165 15.89 12.20 -5.40
C GLY A 165 16.37 12.01 -6.84
N GLY A 166 15.49 11.54 -7.73
CA GLY A 166 15.80 11.08 -9.07
C GLY A 166 16.66 9.84 -9.02
N SER A 167 16.60 8.99 -10.07
CA SER A 167 17.73 8.11 -10.33
C SER A 167 18.98 8.98 -10.34
N ARG A 168 19.84 8.88 -9.32
CA ARG A 168 21.22 9.32 -9.42
C ARG A 168 21.80 8.51 -10.57
N ARG A 169 21.66 9.01 -11.80
CA ARG A 169 22.45 8.56 -12.94
C ARG A 169 23.88 8.66 -12.44
N ASN A 170 24.44 7.51 -12.10
CA ASN A 170 25.87 7.34 -11.91
C ASN A 170 26.51 7.69 -13.25
N ASN A 171 26.75 8.98 -13.48
CA ASN A 171 27.75 9.43 -14.42
C ASN A 171 29.12 9.10 -13.81
N ARG A 172 29.42 7.80 -13.64
CA ARG A 172 30.79 7.34 -13.73
C ARG A 172 31.15 7.49 -15.20
N LYS A 173 31.61 8.68 -15.56
CA LYS A 173 32.48 8.85 -16.72
C LYS A 173 33.61 7.84 -16.54
N THR A 174 33.62 6.83 -17.38
CA THR A 174 34.83 6.11 -17.76
C THR A 174 35.82 7.15 -18.28
N THR A 175 36.63 7.71 -17.39
CA THR A 175 37.98 8.13 -17.77
C THR A 175 38.80 6.86 -17.81
N ALA A 176 38.72 6.16 -18.95
CA ALA A 176 39.81 5.31 -19.39
C ALA A 176 41.02 6.23 -19.54
N ASN A 177 41.87 6.29 -18.52
CA ASN A 177 43.22 6.81 -18.66
C ASN A 177 43.97 5.74 -19.46
N TYR A 178 44.10 5.99 -20.76
CA TYR A 178 45.19 5.42 -21.54
C TYR A 178 46.46 6.14 -21.09
N PHE A 179 47.27 5.48 -20.27
CA PHE A 179 48.73 5.56 -20.26
C PHE A 179 49.28 4.22 -19.76
#